data_AF-K1RPF2-F1
#
_entry.id   AF-K1RPF2-F1
#
_cell.length_a   1.000
_cell.length_b   1.000
_cell.length_c   1.000
_cell.angle_alpha   90.00
_cell.angle_beta   90.00
_cell.angle_gamma   90.00
#
_symmetry.space_group_name_H-M   'P 1'
#
loop_
_entity.id
_entity.type
_entity.pdbx_description
1 polymer ?
#
loop_
_entity_poly.entity_id
_entity_poly.type
_entity_poly.pdbx_seq_one_letter_code
_entity_poly.pdbx_strand_id
1 'polypeptide(L)'
;MIRKIQWFAMAVTAVLCAACDAHIDVPDTAVRPGHILCEDGTALSYVQYEQSGKRAIAVVFDTEHREGTEGNGYAVYLWDIAPAAFADSLGVAQGTSADIEALDGNMNTFALYDTRETASPMAEAVFDLWRYGQSAYIPSVAQMRLLYAVRETV
;
A
#
# COMPACT_ATOMS: atom_id res chain seq x y z
N MET A 1 -49.58 38.97 -15.08
CA MET A 1 -49.03 37.88 -14.23
C MET A 1 -48.39 36.75 -15.04
N ILE A 2 -48.88 36.43 -16.23
CA ILE A 2 -48.36 35.39 -17.14
C ILE A 2 -46.88 35.58 -17.55
N ARG A 3 -46.43 36.81 -17.85
CA ARG A 3 -45.01 37.09 -18.17
C ARG A 3 -44.06 36.73 -17.02
N LYS A 4 -44.41 36.96 -15.75
CA LYS A 4 -43.51 36.63 -14.63
C LYS A 4 -43.35 35.11 -14.47
N ILE A 5 -44.42 34.34 -14.68
CA ILE A 5 -44.43 32.87 -14.60
C ILE A 5 -43.56 32.24 -15.70
N GLN A 6 -43.61 32.79 -16.93
CA GLN A 6 -42.76 32.32 -18.03
C GLN A 6 -41.27 32.55 -17.78
N TRP A 7 -40.91 33.67 -17.12
CA TRP A 7 -39.50 33.98 -16.82
C TRP A 7 -38.97 33.11 -15.68
N PHE A 8 -39.80 32.85 -14.67
CA PHE A 8 -39.48 31.87 -13.62
C PHE A 8 -39.32 30.46 -14.19
N ALA A 9 -40.23 30.02 -15.07
CA ALA A 9 -40.12 28.72 -15.71
C ALA A 9 -38.84 28.59 -16.55
N MET A 10 -38.50 29.62 -17.34
CA MET A 10 -37.29 29.61 -18.17
C MET A 10 -35.99 29.62 -17.34
N ALA A 11 -35.97 30.35 -16.23
CA ALA A 11 -34.83 30.36 -15.30
C ALA A 11 -34.65 29.02 -14.59
N VAL A 12 -35.74 28.36 -14.19
CA VAL A 12 -35.70 27.03 -13.56
C VAL A 12 -35.18 25.97 -14.55
N THR A 13 -35.62 26.01 -15.81
CA THR A 13 -35.11 25.08 -16.83
C THR A 13 -33.63 25.29 -17.12
N ALA A 14 -33.14 26.54 -17.16
CA ALA A 14 -31.72 26.84 -17.36
C ALA A 14 -30.83 26.33 -16.21
N VAL A 15 -31.28 26.46 -14.96
CA VAL A 15 -30.56 25.94 -13.78
C VAL A 15 -30.53 24.41 -13.76
N LEU A 16 -31.63 23.75 -14.16
CA LEU A 16 -31.69 22.28 -14.26
C LEU A 16 -30.79 21.73 -15.38
N CYS A 17 -30.63 22.45 -16.50
CA CYS A 17 -29.72 22.05 -17.56
C CYS A 17 -28.24 22.23 -17.17
N ALA A 18 -27.90 23.27 -16.41
CA ALA A 18 -26.53 23.50 -15.92
C ALA A 18 -26.09 22.52 -14.81
N ALA A 19 -27.04 21.93 -14.09
CA ALA A 19 -26.76 20.95 -13.03
C ALA A 19 -26.44 19.53 -13.55
N CYS A 20 -26.83 19.21 -14.78
CA CYS A 20 -26.57 17.91 -15.39
C CYS A 20 -25.19 17.81 -16.07
N ASP A 21 -24.47 18.93 -16.21
CA ASP A 21 -23.17 19.01 -16.89
C ASP A 21 -22.00 19.22 -15.91
N ALA A 22 -22.29 19.21 -14.61
CA ALA A 22 -21.24 19.16 -13.59
C ALA A 22 -20.66 17.73 -13.55
N HIS A 23 -19.66 17.47 -14.39
CA HIS A 23 -18.76 16.36 -14.21
C HIS A 23 -18.04 16.58 -12.86
N ILE A 24 -18.56 15.95 -11.80
CA ILE A 24 -17.86 15.92 -10.52
C ILE A 24 -16.63 15.05 -10.78
N ASP A 25 -15.47 15.68 -10.95
CA ASP A 25 -14.19 14.97 -10.92
C ASP A 25 -14.04 14.36 -9.53
N VAL A 26 -14.52 13.12 -9.39
CA VAL A 26 -14.25 12.30 -8.23
C VAL A 26 -12.74 12.08 -8.24
N PRO A 27 -12.01 12.52 -7.21
CA PRO A 27 -10.57 12.36 -7.19
C PRO A 27 -10.24 10.86 -7.26
N ASP A 28 -9.39 10.50 -8.22
CA ASP A 28 -8.85 9.16 -8.36
C ASP A 28 -8.06 8.82 -7.09
N THR A 29 -8.55 7.84 -6.34
CA THR A 29 -7.95 7.35 -5.09
C THR A 29 -7.30 5.98 -5.27
N ALA A 30 -7.21 5.49 -6.51
CA ALA A 30 -6.60 4.20 -6.79
C ALA A 30 -5.09 4.25 -6.54
N VAL A 31 -4.60 3.33 -5.72
CA VAL A 31 -3.17 3.12 -5.50
C VAL A 31 -2.59 2.40 -6.71
N ARG A 32 -1.39 2.82 -7.17
CA ARG A 32 -0.72 2.24 -8.34
C ARG A 32 0.78 2.06 -8.07
N PRO A 33 1.47 1.15 -8.79
CA PRO A 33 2.92 1.12 -8.79
C PRO A 33 3.52 2.52 -9.06
N GLY A 34 4.59 2.84 -8.34
CA GLY A 34 5.22 4.17 -8.32
C GLY A 34 4.57 5.19 -7.37
N HIS A 35 3.44 4.87 -6.74
CA HIS A 35 2.92 5.72 -5.65
C HIS A 35 3.82 5.66 -4.43
N ILE A 36 3.94 6.80 -3.75
CA ILE A 36 4.72 6.98 -2.53
C ILE A 36 3.83 6.68 -1.33
N LEU A 37 4.22 5.66 -0.57
CA LEU A 37 3.63 5.36 0.72
C LEU A 37 4.21 6.30 1.78
N CYS A 38 3.33 7.02 2.46
CA CYS A 38 3.67 7.98 3.50
C CYS A 38 3.49 7.36 4.88
N GLU A 39 4.20 7.93 5.87
CA GLU A 39 4.15 7.48 7.26
C GLU A 39 2.72 7.43 7.83
N ASP A 40 1.81 8.28 7.36
CA ASP A 40 0.45 8.41 7.89
C ASP A 40 -0.57 7.40 7.35
N GLY A 41 -0.13 6.41 6.57
CA GLY A 41 -1.05 5.45 5.94
C GLY A 41 -1.29 5.69 4.46
N THR A 42 -1.09 6.91 3.97
CA THR A 42 -1.54 7.30 2.62
C THR A 42 -0.57 6.90 1.52
N ALA A 43 -1.10 6.49 0.37
CA ALA A 43 -0.33 6.29 -0.86
C ALA A 43 -0.70 7.37 -1.88
N LEU A 44 0.29 8.15 -2.31
CA LEU A 44 0.10 9.30 -3.18
C LEU A 44 0.88 9.13 -4.48
N SER A 45 0.39 9.69 -5.59
CA SER A 45 1.25 9.85 -6.77
C SER A 45 2.45 10.73 -6.42
N TYR A 46 3.57 10.61 -7.15
CA TYR A 46 4.78 11.40 -6.87
C TYR A 46 4.50 12.91 -6.84
N VAL A 47 3.71 13.42 -7.80
CA VAL A 47 3.33 14.84 -7.88
C VAL A 47 2.53 15.29 -6.66
N GLN A 48 1.57 14.48 -6.21
CA GLN A 48 0.80 14.78 -5.00
C GLN A 48 1.68 14.70 -3.75
N TYR A 49 2.59 13.74 -3.69
CA TYR A 49 3.55 13.60 -2.60
C TYR A 49 4.44 14.85 -2.47
N GLU A 50 5.02 15.35 -3.57
CA GLU A 50 5.86 16.57 -3.56
C GLU A 50 5.13 17.79 -3.01
N GLN A 51 3.81 17.86 -3.19
CA GLN A 51 2.96 18.96 -2.70
C GLN A 51 2.43 18.73 -1.28
N SER A 52 2.54 17.51 -0.75
CA SER A 52 1.88 17.10 0.49
C SER A 52 2.62 17.49 1.78
N GLY A 53 3.94 17.67 1.70
CA GLY A 53 4.79 17.84 2.88
C GLY A 53 4.88 16.62 3.81
N LYS A 54 4.35 15.46 3.37
CA LYS A 54 4.38 14.21 4.15
C LYS A 54 5.76 13.56 4.09
N ARG A 55 6.03 12.66 5.04
CA ARG A 55 7.25 11.84 5.04
C ARG A 55 7.01 10.54 4.26
N ALA A 56 7.76 10.34 3.19
CA ALA A 56 7.79 9.06 2.48
C ALA A 56 8.47 7.98 3.31
N ILE A 57 7.95 6.75 3.23
CA ILE A 57 8.53 5.56 3.89
C ILE A 57 8.75 4.41 2.91
N ALA A 58 7.96 4.30 1.84
CA ALA A 58 8.06 3.22 0.87
C ALA A 58 7.53 3.63 -0.52
N VAL A 59 7.82 2.81 -1.52
CA VAL A 59 7.28 2.95 -2.88
C VAL A 59 6.45 1.71 -3.21
N VAL A 60 5.22 1.92 -3.67
CA VAL A 60 4.33 0.85 -4.13
C VAL A 60 4.88 0.25 -5.41
N PHE A 61 4.95 -1.08 -5.51
CA PHE A 61 5.53 -1.76 -6.67
C PHE A 61 4.60 -2.83 -7.29
N ASP A 62 3.60 -3.30 -6.54
CA ASP A 62 2.57 -4.23 -7.03
C ASP A 62 1.23 -3.89 -6.37
N THR A 63 0.16 -3.86 -7.15
CA THR A 63 -1.22 -3.62 -6.68
C THR A 63 -2.20 -4.62 -7.28
N GLU A 64 -1.68 -5.72 -7.85
CA GLU A 64 -2.50 -6.72 -8.51
C GLU A 64 -3.19 -7.57 -7.44
N HIS A 65 -4.52 -7.58 -7.48
CA HIS A 65 -5.31 -8.35 -6.54
C HIS A 65 -5.25 -9.83 -6.92
N ARG A 66 -4.72 -10.66 -6.01
CA ARG A 66 -4.64 -12.10 -6.19
C ARG A 66 -5.43 -12.77 -5.06
N GLU A 67 -6.05 -13.90 -5.34
CA GLU A 67 -6.76 -14.63 -4.29
C GLU A 67 -5.79 -15.05 -3.18
N GLY A 68 -6.15 -14.76 -1.92
CA GLY A 68 -5.32 -15.09 -0.76
C GLY A 68 -4.23 -14.08 -0.42
N THR A 69 -4.06 -12.98 -1.17
CA THR A 69 -3.14 -11.89 -0.77
C THR A 69 -3.84 -10.88 0.14
N GLU A 70 -3.25 -10.61 1.30
CA GLU A 70 -3.72 -9.57 2.22
C GLU A 70 -3.33 -8.16 1.72
N GLY A 71 -4.22 -7.19 1.96
CA GLY A 71 -3.96 -5.77 1.69
C GLY A 71 -4.25 -5.32 0.25
N ASN A 72 -3.88 -4.08 -0.06
CA ASN A 72 -4.15 -3.41 -1.35
C ASN A 72 -2.97 -3.49 -2.34
N GLY A 73 -1.93 -4.25 -2.00
CA GLY A 73 -0.69 -4.33 -2.77
C GLY A 73 0.56 -4.39 -1.90
N TYR A 74 1.72 -4.34 -2.55
CA TYR A 74 3.04 -4.37 -1.94
C TYR A 74 3.80 -3.07 -2.17
N ALA A 75 4.51 -2.64 -1.13
CA ALA A 75 5.42 -1.51 -1.17
C ALA A 75 6.78 -1.92 -0.59
N VAL A 76 7.85 -1.34 -1.11
CA VAL A 76 9.22 -1.56 -0.64
C VAL A 76 9.71 -0.33 0.12
N TYR A 77 10.26 -0.53 1.31
CA TYR A 77 10.80 0.56 2.14
C TYR A 77 11.94 1.29 1.41
N LEU A 78 12.00 2.61 1.61
CA LEU A 78 13.06 3.46 1.06
C LEU A 78 14.41 3.26 1.75
N TRP A 79 14.37 2.81 3.00
CA TRP A 79 15.53 2.71 3.87
C TRP A 79 15.69 1.29 4.37
N ASP A 80 16.92 0.79 4.31
CA ASP A 80 17.28 -0.48 4.93
C ASP A 80 17.21 -0.36 6.46
N ILE A 81 16.81 -1.45 7.11
CA ILE A 81 16.99 -1.59 8.56
C ILE A 81 18.47 -1.79 8.89
N ALA A 82 18.83 -1.55 10.15
CA ALA A 82 20.15 -1.97 10.63
C ALA A 82 20.34 -3.49 10.43
N PRO A 83 21.53 -3.96 10.04
CA PRO A 83 21.79 -5.38 9.89
C PRO A 83 21.41 -6.15 11.17
N ALA A 84 20.54 -7.14 11.01
CA ALA A 84 20.06 -7.98 12.10
C ALA A 84 20.18 -9.46 11.70
N ALA A 85 20.36 -10.33 12.69
CA ALA A 85 20.36 -11.76 12.46
C ALA A 85 18.95 -12.22 12.07
N PHE A 86 18.85 -13.14 11.10
CA PHE A 86 17.58 -13.73 10.71
C PHE A 86 17.00 -14.61 11.84
N ALA A 87 17.86 -15.34 12.53
CA ALA A 87 17.55 -16.07 13.75
C ALA A 87 18.78 -16.01 14.68
N ASP A 88 18.55 -16.01 15.99
CA ASP A 88 19.61 -16.03 17.00
C ASP A 88 20.21 -17.42 17.24
N SER A 89 19.55 -18.47 16.75
CA SER A 89 19.98 -19.86 16.83
C SER A 89 19.69 -20.62 15.53
N LEU A 90 20.38 -21.76 15.33
CA LEU A 90 20.20 -22.63 14.18
C LEU A 90 19.64 -23.99 14.61
N GLY A 91 18.91 -24.65 13.71
CA GLY A 91 18.38 -26.00 13.94
C GLY A 91 17.03 -26.05 14.67
N VAL A 92 16.40 -24.90 14.87
CA VAL A 92 15.04 -24.76 15.42
C VAL A 92 14.08 -24.45 14.29
N ALA A 93 12.97 -25.18 14.20
CA ALA A 93 11.92 -24.90 13.22
C ALA A 93 11.12 -23.68 13.66
N GLN A 94 10.97 -22.68 12.78
CA GLN A 94 10.29 -21.41 13.07
C GLN A 94 8.94 -21.24 12.35
N GLY A 95 8.38 -22.34 11.83
CA GLY A 95 7.03 -22.35 11.26
C GLY A 95 6.84 -21.63 9.91
N THR A 96 7.91 -21.16 9.27
CA THR A 96 7.84 -20.56 7.92
C THR A 96 7.50 -21.59 6.86
N SER A 97 6.81 -21.17 5.81
CA SER A 97 6.62 -21.99 4.62
C SER A 97 7.96 -22.22 3.90
N ALA A 98 8.04 -23.34 3.17
CA ALA A 98 9.14 -23.63 2.25
C ALA A 98 8.72 -23.41 0.77
N ASP A 99 7.56 -22.79 0.55
CA ASP A 99 7.01 -22.57 -0.78
C ASP A 99 7.60 -21.28 -1.37
N ILE A 100 8.38 -21.43 -2.43
CA ILE A 100 9.05 -20.31 -3.09
C ILE A 100 8.14 -19.51 -4.03
N GLU A 101 6.92 -20.00 -4.28
CA GLU A 101 5.91 -19.35 -5.12
C GLU A 101 4.83 -18.64 -4.30
N ALA A 102 4.76 -18.90 -2.99
CA ALA A 102 3.79 -18.27 -2.09
C ALA A 102 4.10 -16.79 -1.81
N LEU A 103 3.05 -15.96 -1.79
CA LEU A 103 3.09 -14.54 -1.45
C LEU A 103 2.82 -14.32 0.06
N ASP A 104 3.59 -15.01 0.90
CA ASP A 104 3.30 -15.20 2.32
C ASP A 104 4.36 -14.59 3.26
N GLY A 105 5.13 -13.59 2.81
CA GLY A 105 6.20 -12.98 3.60
C GLY A 105 5.74 -12.44 4.96
N ASN A 106 4.52 -11.89 5.03
CA ASN A 106 3.92 -11.42 6.28
C ASN A 106 3.69 -12.58 7.26
N MET A 107 3.06 -13.67 6.78
CA MET A 107 2.80 -14.87 7.59
C MET A 107 4.11 -15.51 8.06
N ASN A 108 5.09 -15.61 7.18
CA ASN A 108 6.41 -16.14 7.51
C ASN A 108 7.13 -15.27 8.54
N THR A 109 7.11 -13.95 8.39
CA THR A 109 7.73 -13.04 9.36
C THR A 109 7.03 -13.11 10.71
N PHE A 110 5.70 -13.23 10.74
CA PHE A 110 4.96 -13.44 11.98
C PHE A 110 5.34 -14.77 12.65
N ALA A 111 5.51 -15.85 11.89
CA ALA A 111 5.95 -17.13 12.44
C ALA A 111 7.35 -17.04 13.07
N LEU A 112 8.29 -16.32 12.42
CA LEU A 112 9.61 -16.01 12.98
C LEU A 112 9.53 -15.20 14.28
N TYR A 113 8.60 -14.23 14.34
CA TYR A 113 8.38 -13.38 15.51
C TYR A 113 7.73 -14.11 16.69
N ASP A 114 6.76 -14.99 16.45
CA ASP A 114 6.00 -15.71 17.49
C ASP A 114 6.71 -16.96 18.03
N THR A 115 7.79 -17.41 17.37
CA THR A 115 8.56 -18.59 17.80
C THR A 115 9.17 -18.35 19.19
N ARG A 116 9.01 -19.31 20.11
CA ARG A 116 9.47 -19.17 21.51
C ARG A 116 10.83 -19.81 21.77
N GLU A 117 11.21 -20.82 20.99
CA GLU A 117 12.49 -21.52 21.18
C GLU A 117 13.69 -20.79 20.55
N THR A 118 13.46 -19.82 19.66
CA THR A 118 14.48 -18.98 19.02
C THR A 118 13.90 -17.62 18.69
N ALA A 119 14.67 -16.56 18.86
CA ALA A 119 14.27 -15.22 18.49
C ALA A 119 14.73 -14.89 17.06
N SER A 120 13.99 -14.01 16.39
CA SER A 120 14.39 -13.40 15.13
C SER A 120 14.57 -11.89 15.31
N PRO A 121 15.80 -11.41 15.58
CA PRO A 121 16.07 -9.98 15.67
C PRO A 121 15.65 -9.21 14.41
N MET A 122 15.75 -9.84 13.24
CA MET A 122 15.25 -9.25 12.00
C MET A 122 13.72 -9.13 11.97
N ALA A 123 12.99 -10.16 12.41
CA ALA A 123 11.53 -10.09 12.51
C ALA A 123 11.10 -9.00 13.49
N GLU A 124 11.70 -8.93 14.67
CA GLU A 124 11.45 -7.85 15.65
C GLU A 124 11.68 -6.46 15.04
N ALA A 125 12.82 -6.27 14.35
CA ALA A 125 13.17 -4.99 13.75
C ALA A 125 12.19 -4.54 12.65
N VAL A 126 11.67 -5.45 11.82
CA VAL A 126 10.67 -5.07 10.81
C VAL A 126 9.29 -4.86 11.44
N PHE A 127 8.92 -5.62 12.48
CA PHE A 127 7.66 -5.43 13.20
C PHE A 127 7.59 -4.06 13.89
N ASP A 128 8.72 -3.53 14.36
CA ASP A 128 8.79 -2.19 14.96
C ASP A 128 8.44 -1.06 13.98
N LEU A 129 8.61 -1.30 12.67
CA LEU A 129 8.21 -0.38 11.61
C LEU A 129 6.70 -0.37 11.35
N TRP A 130 5.96 -1.35 11.88
CA TRP A 130 4.54 -1.51 11.62
C TRP A 130 3.74 -0.33 12.21
N ARG A 131 3.08 0.42 11.32
CA ARG A 131 2.28 1.61 11.66
C ARG A 131 1.04 1.70 10.76
N TYR A 132 -0.02 2.36 11.25
CA TYR A 132 -1.23 2.74 10.50
C TYR A 132 -1.85 1.63 9.62
N GLY A 133 -1.84 0.38 10.09
CA GLY A 133 -2.42 -0.77 9.37
C GLY A 133 -1.58 -1.30 8.19
N GLN A 134 -0.37 -0.77 7.96
CA GLN A 134 0.52 -1.18 6.88
C GLN A 134 1.55 -2.24 7.34
N SER A 135 1.35 -3.51 7.01
CA SER A 135 2.29 -4.60 7.36
C SER A 135 3.73 -4.32 6.93
N ALA A 136 4.66 -4.37 7.88
CA ALA A 136 6.10 -4.34 7.64
C ALA A 136 6.68 -5.71 7.98
N TYR A 137 7.32 -6.35 7.00
CA TYR A 137 7.74 -7.74 7.10
C TYR A 137 8.89 -8.05 6.13
N ILE A 138 9.55 -9.19 6.34
CA ILE A 138 10.56 -9.73 5.42
C ILE A 138 9.83 -10.37 4.23
N PRO A 139 10.08 -9.96 2.98
CA PRO A 139 9.34 -10.48 1.83
C PRO A 139 9.62 -11.97 1.60
N SER A 140 8.62 -12.70 1.09
CA SER A 140 8.82 -14.05 0.57
C SER A 140 9.67 -14.03 -0.70
N VAL A 141 10.14 -15.20 -1.13
CA VAL A 141 10.90 -15.34 -2.39
C VAL A 141 10.05 -14.87 -3.58
N ALA A 142 8.76 -15.18 -3.61
CA ALA A 142 7.87 -14.75 -4.69
C ALA A 142 7.68 -13.22 -4.69
N GLN A 143 7.49 -12.59 -3.52
CA GLN A 143 7.38 -11.14 -3.41
C GLN A 143 8.67 -10.42 -3.83
N MET A 144 9.84 -10.99 -3.50
CA MET A 144 11.12 -10.46 -3.96
C MET A 144 11.27 -10.58 -5.49
N ARG A 145 10.77 -11.66 -6.10
CA ARG A 145 10.74 -11.80 -7.57
C ARG A 145 9.83 -10.77 -8.24
N LEU A 146 8.67 -10.47 -7.65
CA LEU A 146 7.79 -9.39 -8.13
C LEU A 146 8.52 -8.06 -8.12
N LEU A 147 9.17 -7.71 -7.00
CA LEU A 147 9.95 -6.47 -6.88
C LEU A 147 11.10 -6.41 -7.91
N TYR A 148 11.83 -7.51 -8.07
CA TYR A 148 12.94 -7.58 -9.03
C TYR A 148 12.49 -7.46 -10.48
N ALA A 149 11.29 -7.95 -10.82
CA ALA A 149 10.71 -7.88 -12.15
C ALA A 149 10.32 -6.44 -12.54
N VAL A 150 9.93 -5.60 -11.57
CA VAL A 150 9.49 -4.22 -11.81
C VAL A 150 10.61 -3.18 -11.71
N ARG A 151 11.85 -3.60 -11.45
CA ARG A 151 13.00 -2.68 -11.22
C ARG A 151 13.30 -1.69 -12.36
N GLU A 152 12.93 -2.03 -13.60
CA GLU A 152 13.17 -1.20 -14.78
C GLU A 152 11.92 -0.39 -15.18
N THR A 153 10.80 -0.57 -14.47
CA THR A 153 9.48 -0.02 -14.84
C THR A 153 8.96 1.05 -13.89
N VAL A 154 9.50 1.14 -12.67
CA VAL A 154 9.12 2.13 -11.64
C VAL A 154 10.25 3.14 -11.46
#